data_AF-A0A1I7K1Q2-F1
#
_entry.id   AF-A0A1I7K1Q2-F1
#
_cell.length_a   1.000
_cell.length_b   1.000
_cell.length_c   1.000
_cell.angle_alpha   90.00
_cell.angle_beta   90.00
_cell.angle_gamma   90.00
#
_symmetry.space_group_name_H-M   'P 1'
#
loop_
_entity.id
_entity.type
_entity.pdbx_description
1 polymer ?
#
loop_
_entity_poly.entity_id
_entity_poly.type
_entity_poly.pdbx_seq_one_letter_code
_entity_poly.pdbx_strand_id
1 'polypeptide(L)'
;MVKKTMLLVLAAFFGAGIVMLIQWMRPPTEDPYFFLNPKPTTVGGYHSVETPIKLYKKGEKVDLVFWKVPQPKPKLLYLIPANTPSPKISLNIKKREGSNLGFYVSDIFRGSGPIHDLKGKPIFDIKIYKINDDLTESKVYEKTHKKVNSSSGWSGNNLFGLVDFGSPYQYGQYRLTVEVLADLSELKMDDLTYSIYIEQSSIK
;
A
#
# COMPACT_ATOMS: atom_id res chain seq x y z
N MET A 1 -58.95 -0.51 -19.82
CA MET A 1 -57.71 0.17 -20.26
C MET A 1 -57.08 1.02 -19.14
N VAL A 2 -57.83 1.91 -18.49
CA VAL A 2 -57.35 2.89 -17.49
C VAL A 2 -56.50 2.29 -16.34
N LYS A 3 -56.89 1.14 -15.76
CA LYS A 3 -56.15 0.49 -14.66
C LYS A 3 -54.72 0.06 -15.06
N LYS A 4 -54.50 -0.41 -16.30
CA LYS A 4 -53.18 -0.86 -16.77
C LYS A 4 -52.25 0.33 -17.01
N THR A 5 -52.78 1.41 -17.56
CA THR A 5 -52.03 2.65 -17.78
C THR A 5 -51.62 3.30 -16.46
N MET A 6 -52.52 3.33 -15.47
CA MET A 6 -52.22 3.83 -14.13
C MET A 6 -51.13 3.01 -13.42
N LEU A 7 -51.16 1.68 -13.55
CA LEU A 7 -50.14 0.80 -12.98
C LEU A 7 -48.76 1.05 -13.62
N LEU A 8 -48.72 1.26 -14.94
CA LEU A 8 -47.49 1.49 -15.69
C LEU A 8 -46.86 2.85 -15.32
N VAL A 9 -47.69 3.88 -15.14
CA VAL A 9 -47.25 5.20 -14.65
C VAL A 9 -46.69 5.09 -13.23
N LEU A 10 -47.36 4.36 -12.33
CA LEU A 10 -46.91 4.18 -10.96
C LEU A 10 -45.57 3.41 -10.89
N ALA A 11 -45.39 2.39 -11.73
CA ALA A 11 -44.14 1.66 -11.88
C ALA A 11 -43.00 2.57 -12.41
N ALA A 12 -43.30 3.46 -13.36
CA ALA A 12 -42.32 4.42 -13.87
C ALA A 12 -41.90 5.43 -12.79
N PHE A 13 -42.84 5.94 -11.99
CA PHE A 13 -42.54 6.83 -10.86
C PHE A 13 -41.75 6.13 -9.76
N PHE A 14 -42.08 4.88 -9.44
CA PHE A 14 -41.27 4.08 -8.51
C PHE A 14 -39.86 3.84 -9.04
N GLY A 15 -39.71 3.51 -10.33
CA GLY A 15 -38.41 3.36 -10.97
C GLY A 15 -37.59 4.64 -10.94
N ALA A 16 -38.18 5.77 -11.31
CA ALA A 16 -37.52 7.08 -11.29
C ALA A 16 -37.18 7.53 -9.86
N GLY A 17 -38.08 7.29 -8.90
CA GLY A 17 -37.88 7.59 -7.48
C GLY A 17 -36.72 6.79 -6.90
N ILE A 18 -36.63 5.50 -7.20
CA ILE A 18 -35.49 4.65 -6.79
C ILE A 18 -34.18 5.17 -7.40
N VAL A 19 -34.17 5.53 -8.69
CA VAL A 19 -32.97 6.09 -9.34
C VAL A 19 -32.55 7.41 -8.71
N MET A 20 -33.49 8.32 -8.42
CA MET A 20 -33.19 9.59 -7.75
C MET A 20 -32.69 9.38 -6.33
N LEU A 21 -33.29 8.46 -5.57
CA LEU A 21 -32.84 8.14 -4.22
C LEU A 21 -31.43 7.54 -4.23
N ILE A 22 -31.12 6.67 -5.19
CA ILE A 22 -29.77 6.15 -5.42
C ILE A 22 -28.81 7.29 -5.76
N GLN A 23 -29.18 8.24 -6.62
CA GLN A 23 -28.32 9.37 -6.98
C GLN A 23 -28.11 10.34 -5.81
N TRP A 24 -29.12 10.55 -4.97
CA TRP A 24 -29.04 11.43 -3.81
C TRP A 24 -28.25 10.80 -2.65
N MET A 25 -28.33 9.48 -2.50
CA MET A 25 -27.51 8.70 -1.56
C MET A 25 -26.09 8.44 -2.07
N ARG A 26 -25.77 8.75 -3.33
CA ARG A 26 -24.38 8.65 -3.81
C ARG A 26 -23.56 9.74 -3.11
N PRO A 27 -22.51 9.40 -2.36
CA PRO A 27 -21.56 10.40 -1.90
C PRO A 27 -21.01 11.18 -3.12
N PRO A 28 -20.71 12.48 -2.96
CA PRO A 28 -20.22 13.33 -4.05
C PRO A 28 -18.89 12.83 -4.65
N THR A 29 -18.18 11.97 -3.93
CA THR A 29 -16.97 11.29 -4.36
C THR A 29 -17.14 9.78 -4.27
N GLU A 30 -16.55 9.04 -5.20
CA GLU A 30 -16.52 7.56 -5.15
C GLU A 30 -15.58 7.02 -4.05
N ASP A 31 -14.74 7.90 -3.50
CA ASP A 31 -13.82 7.65 -2.38
C ASP A 31 -14.51 7.95 -1.04
N PRO A 32 -14.80 6.93 -0.19
CA PRO A 32 -15.36 7.17 1.16
C PRO A 32 -14.34 7.79 2.12
N TYR A 33 -13.07 7.86 1.75
CA TYR A 33 -11.98 8.44 2.51
C TYR A 33 -11.56 9.80 1.95
N PHE A 34 -12.48 10.51 1.30
CA PHE A 34 -12.22 11.79 0.65
C PHE A 34 -11.55 12.82 1.59
N PHE A 35 -11.84 12.73 2.90
CA PHE A 35 -11.36 13.62 3.96
C PHE A 35 -10.03 13.20 4.63
N LEU A 36 -9.55 11.98 4.40
CA LEU A 36 -8.30 11.52 5.02
C LEU A 36 -7.08 12.07 4.28
N ASN A 37 -6.09 12.51 5.07
CA ASN A 37 -4.76 12.90 4.59
C ASN A 37 -3.68 12.28 5.50
N PRO A 38 -2.66 11.58 4.97
CA PRO A 38 -2.55 11.13 3.58
C PRO A 38 -3.70 10.21 3.18
N LYS A 39 -3.91 10.05 1.87
CA LYS A 39 -4.93 9.13 1.37
C LYS A 39 -4.62 7.69 1.80
N PRO A 40 -5.63 6.90 2.20
CA PRO A 40 -5.39 5.50 2.54
C PRO A 40 -5.06 4.70 1.28
N THR A 41 -4.27 3.65 1.48
CA THR A 41 -3.96 2.70 0.40
C THR A 41 -5.19 1.87 0.05
N THR A 42 -5.37 1.61 -1.25
CA THR A 42 -6.52 0.87 -1.78
C THR A 42 -6.09 -0.36 -2.56
N VAL A 43 -6.92 -1.41 -2.51
CA VAL A 43 -6.72 -2.63 -3.31
C VAL A 43 -6.82 -2.29 -4.80
N GLY A 44 -5.86 -2.77 -5.60
CA GLY A 44 -5.80 -2.47 -7.04
C GLY A 44 -4.90 -1.28 -7.39
N GLY A 45 -4.15 -0.74 -6.44
CA GLY A 45 -3.05 0.20 -6.72
C GLY A 45 -3.45 1.66 -6.94
N TYR A 46 -4.72 2.02 -6.76
CA TYR A 46 -5.19 3.40 -6.97
C TYR A 46 -4.54 4.43 -6.02
N HIS A 47 -4.16 4.03 -4.80
CA HIS A 47 -3.57 4.93 -3.78
C HIS A 47 -2.39 4.32 -3.01
N SER A 48 -1.53 3.51 -3.64
CA SER A 48 -0.31 3.03 -2.98
C SER A 48 0.59 4.18 -2.54
N VAL A 49 1.23 4.07 -1.37
CA VAL A 49 2.23 5.04 -0.93
C VAL A 49 3.59 4.61 -1.46
N GLU A 50 4.28 5.51 -2.16
CA GLU A 50 5.63 5.27 -2.66
C GLU A 50 6.54 6.43 -2.26
N THR A 51 7.47 6.18 -1.34
CA THR A 51 8.41 7.19 -0.82
C THR A 51 9.84 6.83 -1.23
N PRO A 52 10.56 7.68 -1.98
CA PRO A 52 11.93 7.41 -2.39
C PRO A 52 12.87 7.18 -1.20
N ILE A 53 13.83 6.27 -1.36
CA ILE A 53 14.88 6.01 -0.36
C ILE A 53 16.24 5.80 -1.06
N LYS A 54 17.32 6.28 -0.47
CA LYS A 54 18.69 6.05 -0.98
C LYS A 54 19.32 4.87 -0.28
N LEU A 55 19.17 3.67 -0.86
CA LEU A 55 19.75 2.44 -0.30
C LEU A 55 21.27 2.46 -0.21
N TYR A 56 21.93 3.20 -1.10
CA TYR A 56 23.39 3.33 -1.16
C TYR A 56 23.98 4.28 -0.12
N LYS A 57 23.15 4.86 0.77
CA LYS A 57 23.61 5.80 1.80
C LYS A 57 23.21 5.29 3.18
N LYS A 58 24.21 4.84 3.94
CA LYS A 58 24.03 4.48 5.35
C LYS A 58 23.47 5.66 6.15
N GLY A 59 22.49 5.38 7.01
CA GLY A 59 21.79 6.35 7.84
C GLY A 59 20.69 7.12 7.12
N GLU A 60 20.42 6.83 5.84
CA GLU A 60 19.24 7.37 5.16
C GLU A 60 17.96 6.91 5.88
N LYS A 61 17.02 7.85 6.05
CA LYS A 61 15.77 7.62 6.77
C LYS A 61 14.57 7.98 5.92
N VAL A 62 13.58 7.11 5.93
CA VAL A 62 12.22 7.41 5.48
C VAL A 62 11.32 7.45 6.69
N ASP A 63 10.50 8.49 6.75
CA ASP A 63 9.49 8.70 7.77
C ASP A 63 8.19 9.09 7.05
N LEU A 64 7.15 8.28 7.23
CA LEU A 64 5.87 8.51 6.58
C LEU A 64 4.72 8.07 7.48
N VAL A 65 3.56 8.65 7.22
CA VAL A 65 2.31 8.28 7.88
C VAL A 65 1.42 7.56 6.87
N PHE A 66 0.70 6.53 7.31
CA PHE A 66 -0.25 5.78 6.49
C PHE A 66 -1.46 5.35 7.31
N TRP A 67 -2.52 4.95 6.62
CA TRP A 67 -3.77 4.53 7.24
C TRP A 67 -4.01 3.04 7.06
N LYS A 68 -4.43 2.35 8.12
CA LYS A 68 -5.06 1.04 8.06
C LYS A 68 -6.55 1.22 8.26
N VAL A 69 -7.29 1.25 7.16
CA VAL A 69 -8.75 1.47 7.14
C VAL A 69 -9.45 0.33 6.39
N PRO A 70 -10.74 0.07 6.70
CA PRO A 70 -11.56 -0.83 5.89
C PRO A 70 -11.47 -0.49 4.40
N GLN A 71 -11.69 -1.46 3.53
CA GLN A 71 -11.61 -1.21 2.09
C GLN A 71 -12.99 -0.90 1.51
N PRO A 72 -13.09 0.12 0.61
CA PRO A 72 -14.34 0.42 -0.05
C PRO A 72 -14.78 -0.76 -0.91
N LYS A 73 -16.07 -1.07 -0.90
CA LYS A 73 -16.67 -2.04 -1.80
C LYS A 73 -17.26 -1.38 -3.04
N PRO A 74 -17.53 -2.14 -4.11
CA PRO A 74 -18.48 -1.71 -5.13
C PRO A 74 -19.80 -1.31 -4.48
N LYS A 75 -20.43 -0.24 -4.99
CA LYS A 75 -21.48 0.53 -4.29
C LYS A 75 -22.66 -0.28 -3.75
N LEU A 76 -22.95 -1.44 -4.34
CA LEU A 76 -24.05 -2.32 -3.95
C LEU A 76 -23.84 -3.02 -2.60
N LEU A 77 -22.60 -3.11 -2.10
CA LEU A 77 -22.25 -3.95 -0.94
C LEU A 77 -21.59 -3.18 0.21
N TYR A 78 -21.61 -1.83 0.20
CA TYR A 78 -20.93 -0.99 1.21
C TYR A 78 -21.27 -1.34 2.68
N LEU A 79 -22.45 -1.91 2.94
CA LEU A 79 -22.94 -2.21 4.29
C LEU A 79 -22.31 -3.46 4.93
N ILE A 80 -21.54 -4.24 4.19
CA ILE A 80 -20.90 -5.46 4.70
C ILE A 80 -19.39 -5.28 4.58
N PRO A 81 -18.57 -5.29 5.64
CA PRO A 81 -17.12 -5.39 5.48
C PRO A 81 -16.80 -6.77 4.86
N ALA A 82 -16.15 -6.83 3.68
CA ALA A 82 -15.79 -8.15 3.09
C ALA A 82 -14.33 -8.54 3.31
N ASN A 83 -13.41 -7.59 3.42
CA ASN A 83 -11.98 -7.91 3.44
C ASN A 83 -11.32 -7.23 4.62
N THR A 84 -10.50 -7.99 5.34
CA THR A 84 -9.62 -7.42 6.35
C THR A 84 -8.45 -6.76 5.62
N PRO A 85 -8.24 -5.45 5.78
CA PRO A 85 -7.09 -4.80 5.16
C PRO A 85 -5.81 -5.35 5.80
N SER A 86 -4.88 -5.81 4.96
CA SER A 86 -3.49 -6.11 5.30
C SER A 86 -2.54 -5.27 4.44
N PRO A 87 -2.19 -4.04 4.88
CA PRO A 87 -1.10 -3.30 4.25
C PRO A 87 0.18 -4.15 4.24
N LYS A 88 0.88 -4.15 3.11
CA LYS A 88 2.19 -4.77 2.97
C LYS A 88 3.21 -3.68 2.69
N ILE A 89 4.19 -3.58 3.58
CA ILE A 89 5.31 -2.66 3.44
C ILE A 89 6.42 -3.43 2.76
N SER A 90 6.85 -2.92 1.61
CA SER A 90 7.87 -3.54 0.76
C SER A 90 8.89 -2.51 0.34
N LEU A 91 10.11 -2.96 0.03
CA LEU A 91 11.06 -2.20 -0.75
C LEU A 91 10.75 -2.43 -2.22
N ASN A 92 10.43 -1.38 -2.96
CA ASN A 92 10.27 -1.45 -4.41
C ASN A 92 11.57 -1.01 -5.09
N ILE A 93 12.04 -1.84 -6.02
CA ILE A 93 13.17 -1.53 -6.88
C ILE A 93 12.68 -1.56 -8.32
N LYS A 94 12.68 -0.40 -8.97
CA LYS A 94 12.31 -0.28 -10.38
C LYS A 94 13.57 -0.08 -11.20
N LYS A 95 13.58 -0.74 -12.36
CA LYS A 95 14.58 -0.57 -13.40
C LYS A 95 14.07 0.46 -14.40
N ARG A 96 14.93 1.39 -14.81
CA ARG A 96 14.64 2.34 -15.89
C ARG A 96 14.41 1.58 -17.22
N GLU A 97 13.49 2.08 -18.02
CA GLU A 97 13.19 1.51 -19.33
C GLU A 97 14.41 1.55 -20.24
N GLY A 98 14.69 0.44 -20.93
CA GLY A 98 15.85 0.32 -21.83
C GLY A 98 17.20 0.03 -21.16
N SER A 99 17.32 0.07 -19.84
CA SER A 99 18.59 -0.20 -19.15
C SER A 99 19.05 -1.66 -19.32
N ASN A 100 20.36 -1.91 -19.30
CA ASN A 100 20.93 -3.26 -19.26
C ASN A 100 21.82 -3.40 -18.01
N LEU A 101 21.28 -4.01 -16.96
CA LEU A 101 21.97 -4.14 -15.68
C LEU A 101 22.98 -5.30 -15.64
N GLY A 102 22.92 -6.23 -16.60
CA GLY A 102 23.71 -7.47 -16.52
C GLY A 102 23.23 -8.47 -15.45
N PHE A 103 22.19 -8.15 -14.68
CA PHE A 103 21.54 -9.02 -13.71
C PHE A 103 20.03 -8.76 -13.63
N TYR A 104 19.28 -9.70 -13.06
CA TYR A 104 17.85 -9.51 -12.76
C TYR A 104 17.68 -8.76 -11.45
N VAL A 105 16.81 -7.74 -11.42
CA VAL A 105 16.53 -6.97 -10.19
C VAL A 105 16.09 -7.87 -9.02
N SER A 106 15.37 -8.96 -9.30
CA SER A 106 14.99 -9.99 -8.33
C SER A 106 16.17 -10.64 -7.61
N ASP A 107 17.36 -10.59 -8.21
CA ASP A 107 18.57 -11.19 -7.70
C ASP A 107 19.51 -10.16 -7.08
N ILE A 108 19.12 -8.89 -6.93
CA ILE A 108 20.01 -7.83 -6.43
C ILE A 108 20.69 -8.17 -5.09
N PHE A 109 20.01 -8.92 -4.22
CA PHE A 109 20.48 -9.38 -2.90
C PHE A 109 20.92 -10.86 -2.85
N ARG A 110 21.06 -11.56 -3.99
CA ARG A 110 21.38 -13.00 -4.04
C ARG A 110 22.05 -13.42 -5.35
N GLY A 111 22.66 -14.60 -5.38
CA GLY A 111 23.18 -15.17 -6.63
C GLY A 111 24.16 -14.24 -7.33
N SER A 112 23.86 -13.87 -8.57
CA SER A 112 24.69 -12.98 -9.42
C SER A 112 24.48 -11.48 -9.18
N GLY A 113 23.64 -11.07 -8.23
CA GLY A 113 23.42 -9.65 -7.94
C GLY A 113 24.61 -8.96 -7.26
N PRO A 114 24.66 -7.62 -7.31
CA PRO A 114 25.77 -6.85 -6.74
C PRO A 114 25.86 -6.97 -5.21
N ILE A 115 24.77 -7.28 -4.51
CA ILE A 115 24.70 -7.35 -3.04
C ILE A 115 24.55 -8.81 -2.58
N HIS A 116 25.42 -9.70 -3.07
CA HIS A 116 25.33 -11.14 -2.79
C HIS A 116 25.94 -11.58 -1.44
N ASP A 117 26.88 -10.81 -0.87
CA ASP A 117 27.61 -11.19 0.35
C ASP A 117 27.34 -10.24 1.54
N LEU A 118 26.09 -10.26 2.03
CA LEU A 118 25.71 -9.44 3.18
C LEU A 118 26.18 -10.01 4.53
N LYS A 119 26.72 -11.24 4.61
CA LYS A 119 27.18 -11.93 5.85
C LYS A 119 26.31 -11.73 7.11
N GLY A 120 25.00 -11.56 6.95
CA GLY A 120 24.08 -11.30 8.07
C GLY A 120 24.21 -9.90 8.70
N LYS A 121 24.87 -8.96 8.02
CA LYS A 121 24.92 -7.54 8.41
C LYS A 121 23.50 -6.94 8.40
N PRO A 122 23.16 -6.07 9.37
CA PRO A 122 21.92 -5.32 9.34
C PRO A 122 21.80 -4.46 8.08
N ILE A 123 20.64 -4.50 7.44
CA ILE A 123 20.34 -3.77 6.20
C ILE A 123 19.36 -2.64 6.50
N PHE A 124 18.26 -2.97 7.17
CA PHE A 124 17.22 -2.01 7.55
C PHE A 124 16.89 -2.11 9.03
N ASP A 125 16.61 -0.97 9.65
CA ASP A 125 15.84 -0.89 10.88
C ASP A 125 14.44 -0.39 10.55
N ILE A 126 13.40 -1.12 10.96
CA ILE A 126 12.01 -0.77 10.68
C ILE A 126 11.25 -0.65 11.98
N LYS A 127 10.61 0.49 12.18
CA LYS A 127 9.77 0.80 13.33
C LYS A 127 8.41 1.28 12.87
N ILE A 128 7.36 0.82 13.54
CA ILE A 128 5.99 1.26 13.27
C ILE A 128 5.34 1.66 14.58
N TYR A 129 4.74 2.84 14.57
CA TYR A 129 4.02 3.42 15.70
C TYR A 129 2.56 3.59 15.32
N LYS A 130 1.65 3.19 16.21
CA LYS A 130 0.23 3.57 16.14
C LYS A 130 0.10 4.99 16.68
N ILE A 131 -0.58 5.85 15.94
CA ILE A 131 -0.99 7.17 16.42
C ILE A 131 -2.33 6.97 17.14
N ASN A 132 -2.36 7.34 18.42
CA ASN A 132 -3.53 7.22 19.29
C ASN A 132 -4.46 8.42 19.14
N ASP A 133 -5.66 8.32 19.72
CA ASP A 133 -6.68 9.38 19.65
C ASP A 133 -6.23 10.69 20.35
N ASP A 134 -5.32 10.58 21.32
CA ASP A 134 -4.68 11.70 22.02
C ASP A 134 -3.41 12.21 21.32
N LEU A 135 -3.15 11.75 20.09
CA LEU A 135 -1.97 12.04 19.27
C LEU A 135 -0.65 11.49 19.81
N THR A 136 -0.67 10.68 20.88
CA THR A 136 0.53 9.97 21.35
C THR A 136 0.87 8.81 20.41
N GLU A 137 2.14 8.41 20.41
CA GLU A 137 2.62 7.31 19.58
C GLU A 137 2.90 6.07 20.44
N SER A 138 2.34 4.92 20.04
CA SER A 138 2.60 3.62 20.65
C SER A 138 3.35 2.72 19.67
N LYS A 139 4.55 2.27 20.04
CA LYS A 139 5.34 1.37 19.18
C LYS A 139 4.67 0.00 19.10
N VAL A 140 4.32 -0.43 17.88
CA VAL A 140 3.63 -1.69 17.61
C VAL A 140 4.47 -2.69 16.81
N TYR A 141 5.58 -2.23 16.23
CA TYR A 141 6.52 -3.08 15.50
C TYR A 141 7.93 -2.50 15.57
N GLU A 142 8.91 -3.39 15.76
CA GLU A 142 10.33 -3.06 15.65
C GLU A 142 11.08 -4.29 15.15
N LYS A 143 11.82 -4.16 14.05
CA LYS A 143 12.62 -5.25 13.51
C LYS A 143 13.80 -4.73 12.72
N THR A 144 14.97 -5.31 13.01
CA THR A 144 16.16 -5.15 12.20
C THR A 144 16.25 -6.28 11.17
N HIS A 145 16.18 -5.92 9.88
CA HIS A 145 16.28 -6.86 8.77
C HIS A 145 17.75 -7.09 8.39
N LYS A 146 18.17 -8.35 8.43
CA LYS A 146 19.52 -8.82 8.00
C LYS A 146 19.50 -9.52 6.64
N LYS A 147 18.30 -9.81 6.14
CA LYS A 147 18.03 -10.44 4.84
C LYS A 147 16.77 -9.82 4.26
N VAL A 148 16.79 -9.63 2.95
CA VAL A 148 15.64 -9.17 2.17
C VAL A 148 15.19 -10.36 1.33
N ASN A 149 14.02 -10.92 1.66
CA ASN A 149 13.53 -12.12 0.99
C ASN A 149 12.81 -11.79 -0.33
N SER A 150 12.68 -12.82 -1.16
CA SER A 150 12.18 -12.85 -2.55
C SER A 150 11.35 -11.66 -3.01
N SER A 151 11.71 -11.13 -4.18
CA SER A 151 10.88 -10.19 -4.92
C SER A 151 9.62 -10.88 -5.45
N SER A 152 8.44 -10.33 -5.17
CA SER A 152 7.24 -10.55 -5.98
C SER A 152 6.92 -9.26 -6.72
N GLY A 153 6.50 -9.32 -7.97
CA GLY A 153 6.33 -8.12 -8.78
C GLY A 153 5.58 -8.38 -10.06
N TRP A 154 4.77 -7.41 -10.47
CA TRP A 154 4.08 -7.38 -11.77
C TRP A 154 4.34 -6.02 -12.42
N SER A 155 4.45 -5.99 -13.75
CA SER A 155 4.56 -4.75 -14.55
C SER A 155 5.72 -3.82 -14.15
N GLY A 156 6.93 -4.35 -13.97
CA GLY A 156 8.15 -3.54 -13.76
C GLY A 156 8.47 -3.18 -12.30
N ASN A 157 7.58 -3.51 -11.35
CA ASN A 157 7.87 -3.43 -9.92
C ASN A 157 8.61 -4.68 -9.44
N ASN A 158 9.60 -4.52 -8.56
CA ASN A 158 10.23 -5.64 -7.84
C ASN A 158 10.05 -5.38 -6.35
N LEU A 159 9.02 -5.99 -5.75
CA LEU A 159 8.65 -5.75 -4.36
C LEU A 159 9.29 -6.79 -3.46
N PHE A 160 10.19 -6.33 -2.60
CA PHE A 160 10.79 -7.12 -1.57
C PHE A 160 10.05 -6.90 -0.25
N GLY A 161 9.35 -7.91 0.22
CA GLY A 161 8.52 -7.81 1.43
C GLY A 161 9.36 -7.51 2.68
N LEU A 162 8.98 -6.45 3.40
CA LEU A 162 9.59 -6.06 4.68
C LEU A 162 8.67 -6.41 5.85
N VAL A 163 7.42 -5.93 5.81
CA VAL A 163 6.44 -6.14 6.89
C VAL A 163 5.09 -6.50 6.29
N ASP A 164 4.46 -7.55 6.83
CA ASP A 164 3.05 -7.86 6.57
C ASP A 164 2.21 -7.34 7.75
N PHE A 165 1.39 -6.33 7.49
CA PHE A 165 0.67 -5.57 8.50
C PHE A 165 -0.79 -6.06 8.61
N GLY A 166 -0.94 -7.33 9.00
CA GLY A 166 -2.22 -8.04 8.94
C GLY A 166 -3.22 -7.81 10.09
N SER A 167 -4.01 -8.85 10.36
CA SER A 167 -5.08 -8.87 11.37
C SER A 167 -4.69 -8.48 12.80
N PRO A 168 -3.46 -8.68 13.34
CA PRO A 168 -3.17 -8.29 14.71
C PRO A 168 -3.15 -6.77 14.93
N TYR A 169 -3.06 -5.97 13.86
CA TYR A 169 -3.06 -4.51 13.95
C TYR A 169 -4.49 -3.96 13.90
N GLN A 170 -4.80 -2.99 14.76
CA GLN A 170 -6.10 -2.32 14.77
C GLN A 170 -6.26 -1.37 13.56
N TYR A 171 -7.48 -0.87 13.33
CA TYR A 171 -7.66 0.25 12.40
C TYR A 171 -7.11 1.55 13.00
N GLY A 172 -6.70 2.48 12.14
CA GLY A 172 -6.21 3.78 12.53
C GLY A 172 -5.03 4.26 11.68
N GLN A 173 -4.38 5.31 12.18
CA GLN A 173 -3.23 5.94 11.56
C GLN A 173 -1.93 5.41 12.17
N TYR A 174 -0.93 5.23 11.32
CA TYR A 174 0.36 4.66 11.68
C TYR A 174 1.51 5.47 11.11
N ARG A 175 2.60 5.58 11.86
CA ARG A 175 3.86 6.16 11.40
C ARG A 175 4.87 5.05 11.17
N LEU A 176 5.45 5.00 9.98
CA LEU A 176 6.50 4.09 9.58
C LEU A 176 7.83 4.84 9.54
N THR A 177 8.83 4.29 10.22
CA THR A 177 10.23 4.73 10.10
C THR A 177 11.06 3.59 9.53
N VAL A 178 11.81 3.87 8.48
CA VAL A 178 12.78 2.93 7.88
C VAL A 178 14.14 3.61 7.84
N GLU A 179 15.15 2.98 8.44
CA GLU A 179 16.54 3.44 8.41
C GLU A 179 17.43 2.44 7.68
N VAL A 180 18.26 2.92 6.75
CA VAL A 180 19.26 2.13 6.06
C VAL A 180 20.49 1.98 6.95
N LEU A 181 20.79 0.76 7.39
CA LEU A 181 21.92 0.46 8.28
C LEU A 181 23.18 0.01 7.53
N ALA A 182 23.01 -0.58 6.35
CA ALA A 182 24.12 -1.02 5.50
C ALA A 182 24.63 0.11 4.61
N ASP A 183 25.93 0.11 4.33
CA ASP A 183 26.49 0.89 3.24
C ASP A 183 26.45 0.01 1.98
N LEU A 184 25.49 0.28 1.10
CA LEU A 184 25.27 -0.47 -0.15
C LEU A 184 25.68 0.39 -1.35
N SER A 185 26.90 0.91 -1.31
CA SER A 185 27.43 1.84 -2.33
C SER A 185 27.31 1.31 -3.77
N GLU A 186 27.31 -0.01 -3.95
CA GLU A 186 27.11 -0.70 -5.23
C GLU A 186 25.71 -0.47 -5.82
N LEU A 187 24.74 -0.07 -4.99
CA LEU A 187 23.39 0.35 -5.41
C LEU A 187 23.34 1.83 -5.83
N LYS A 188 24.46 2.52 -5.97
CA LYS A 188 24.47 3.86 -6.56
C LYS A 188 24.48 3.77 -8.09
N MET A 189 23.32 3.42 -8.65
CA MET A 189 23.12 3.24 -10.10
C MET A 189 21.99 4.13 -10.61
N ASP A 190 22.21 4.86 -11.70
CA ASP A 190 21.19 5.75 -12.29
C ASP A 190 20.05 4.99 -12.98
N ASP A 191 20.27 3.71 -13.29
CA ASP A 191 19.31 2.80 -13.92
C ASP A 191 18.32 2.18 -12.93
N LEU A 192 18.49 2.43 -11.63
CA LEU A 192 17.64 1.89 -10.58
C LEU A 192 17.05 3.01 -9.73
N THR A 193 15.77 2.87 -9.40
CA THR A 193 15.10 3.71 -8.41
C THR A 193 14.59 2.86 -7.27
N TYR A 194 14.74 3.36 -6.06
CA TYR A 194 14.39 2.65 -4.84
C TYR A 194 13.36 3.45 -4.04
N SER A 195 12.34 2.77 -3.56
CA SER A 195 11.28 3.39 -2.77
C SER A 195 10.73 2.43 -1.72
N ILE A 196 10.34 2.98 -0.58
CA ILE A 196 9.47 2.27 0.36
C ILE A 196 8.05 2.34 -0.21
N TYR A 197 7.48 1.17 -0.43
CA TYR A 197 6.20 1.00 -1.07
C TYR A 197 5.22 0.33 -0.12
N ILE A 198 4.06 0.94 0.08
CA ILE A 198 2.98 0.41 0.89
C ILE A 198 1.81 0.14 -0.03
N GLU A 199 1.52 -1.14 -0.22
CA GLU A 199 0.32 -1.58 -0.92
C GLU A 199 -0.69 -2.20 0.03
N GLN A 200 -1.93 -2.20 -0.40
CA GLN A 200 -3.00 -2.85 0.31
C GLN A 200 -3.28 -4.21 -0.33
N SER A 201 -3.18 -5.27 0.48
CA SER A 201 -3.65 -6.60 0.09
C SER A 201 -4.94 -6.97 0.82
N SER A 202 -5.76 -7.82 0.19
CA SER A 202 -6.94 -8.40 0.84
C SER A 202 -6.59 -9.76 1.43
N ILE A 203 -6.84 -9.94 2.72
CA ILE A 203 -6.89 -11.26 3.34
C ILE A 203 -8.37 -11.64 3.48
N LYS A 204 -8.74 -12.83 3.00
CA LYS A 204 -10.09 -13.41 3.13
C LYS A 204 -10.36 -13.80 4.57
#